data_AF-A0A2H9MD02-F1
#
_entry.id   AF-A0A2H9MD02-F1
#
_cell.length_a   1.000
_cell.length_b   1.000
_cell.length_c   1.000
_cell.angle_alpha   90.00
_cell.angle_beta   90.00
_cell.angle_gamma   90.00
#
_symmetry.space_group_name_H-M   'P 1'
#
loop_
_entity.id
_entity.type
_entity.pdbx_description
1 polymer ?
#
loop_
_entity_poly.entity_id
_entity_poly.type
_entity_poly.pdbx_seq_one_letter_code
_entity_poly.pdbx_strand_id
1 'polypeptide(L)'
;MENFEKILEAYSNAIIKVAEKVSSAVVNIDVSQTTGYYFFEGPQQVQGIGSGFVFTPDGYILTNSHVVYRANQIRVTFPDRT
;
A
#
# COMPACT_ATOMS: atom_id res chain seq x y z
N MET A 1 33.22 15.28 -15.77
CA MET A 1 32.05 15.56 -14.91
C MET A 1 30.75 15.49 -15.70
N GLU A 2 30.66 16.09 -16.89
CA GLU A 2 29.45 16.09 -17.76
C GLU A 2 28.84 14.70 -18.07
N ASN A 3 29.66 13.65 -18.21
CA ASN A 3 29.16 12.29 -18.47
C ASN A 3 28.43 11.67 -17.27
N PHE A 4 28.83 12.02 -16.04
CA PHE A 4 28.21 11.49 -14.84
C PHE A 4 26.85 12.15 -14.59
N GLU A 5 26.74 13.45 -14.86
CA GLU A 5 25.48 14.19 -14.79
C GLU A 5 24.44 13.64 -15.79
N LYS A 6 24.85 13.39 -17.04
CA LYS A 6 23.98 12.78 -18.05
C LYS A 6 23.47 11.39 -17.63
N ILE A 7 24.31 10.58 -16.99
CA ILE A 7 23.92 9.26 -16.47
C ILE A 7 22.92 9.40 -15.31
N LEU A 8 23.16 10.33 -14.38
CA LEU A 8 22.25 10.58 -13.26
C LEU A 8 20.89 11.11 -13.75
N GLU A 9 20.87 11.99 -14.74
CA GLU A 9 19.66 12.49 -15.36
C GLU A 9 18.88 11.35 -16.05
N ALA A 10 19.56 10.54 -16.85
CA ALA A 10 18.94 9.39 -17.51
C ALA A 10 18.36 8.38 -16.50
N TYR A 11 19.07 8.10 -15.41
CA TYR A 11 18.61 7.24 -14.31
C TYR A 11 17.38 7.82 -13.62
N SER A 12 17.41 9.11 -13.27
CA SER A 12 16.29 9.80 -12.62
C SER A 12 15.04 9.76 -13.49
N ASN A 13 15.19 10.06 -14.78
CA ASN A 13 14.11 9.99 -15.76
C ASN A 13 13.55 8.56 -15.91
N ALA A 14 14.39 7.53 -15.81
CA ALA A 14 13.93 6.15 -15.85
C ALA A 14 13.06 5.81 -14.62
N ILE A 15 13.48 6.22 -13.42
CA ILE A 15 12.69 6.01 -12.19
C ILE A 15 11.36 6.75 -12.25
N ILE A 16 11.37 8.02 -12.66
CA ILE A 16 10.16 8.85 -12.77
C ILE A 16 9.14 8.17 -13.68
N LYS A 17 9.57 7.74 -14.87
CA LYS A 17 8.68 7.05 -15.84
C LYS A 17 8.09 5.76 -15.28
N VAL A 18 8.87 4.98 -14.51
CA VAL A 18 8.36 3.77 -13.87
C VAL A 18 7.31 4.15 -12.82
N ALA A 19 7.61 5.11 -11.94
CA ALA A 19 6.69 5.57 -10.90
C ALA A 19 5.38 6.11 -11.49
N GLU A 20 5.45 6.96 -12.51
CA GLU A 20 4.27 7.48 -13.22
C GLU A 20 3.41 6.34 -13.77
N LYS A 21 4.04 5.38 -14.44
CA LYS A 21 3.33 4.28 -15.09
C LYS A 21 2.65 3.32 -14.11
N VAL A 22 3.23 3.10 -12.93
CA VAL A 22 2.72 2.09 -11.97
C VAL A 22 1.90 2.69 -10.82
N SER A 23 1.99 4.00 -10.59
CA SER A 23 1.38 4.67 -9.43
C SER A 23 -0.12 4.41 -9.29
N SER A 24 -0.87 4.36 -10.39
CA SER A 24 -2.32 4.11 -10.38
C SER A 24 -2.72 2.71 -9.93
N ALA A 25 -1.81 1.73 -10.01
CA ALA A 25 -2.06 0.36 -9.57
C ALA A 25 -1.78 0.16 -8.08
N VAL A 26 -1.08 1.08 -7.43
CA VAL A 26 -0.71 0.98 -6.00
C VAL A 26 -1.85 1.48 -5.13
N VAL A 27 -2.19 0.74 -4.08
CA VAL A 27 -3.30 1.05 -3.17
C VAL A 27 -2.82 1.16 -1.73
N ASN A 28 -3.51 2.00 -0.95
CA ASN A 28 -3.40 2.00 0.52
C ASN A 28 -4.30 0.92 1.11
N ILE A 29 -3.81 0.22 2.14
CA ILE A 29 -4.55 -0.82 2.85
C ILE A 29 -4.59 -0.47 4.33
N ASP A 30 -5.77 -0.10 4.83
CA ASP A 30 -6.02 0.10 6.24
C ASP A 30 -6.67 -1.16 6.81
N VAL A 31 -6.13 -1.67 7.92
CA VAL A 31 -6.67 -2.84 8.61
C VAL A 31 -7.07 -2.51 10.03
N SER A 32 -8.17 -3.10 10.50
CA SER A 32 -8.54 -3.06 11.92
C SER A 32 -8.60 -4.47 12.48
N GLN A 33 -8.09 -4.63 13.70
CA GLN A 33 -8.07 -5.88 14.44
C GLN A 33 -8.70 -5.66 15.81
N THR A 34 -9.62 -6.51 16.22
CA THR A 34 -10.18 -6.47 17.57
C THR A 34 -9.27 -7.26 18.52
N THR A 35 -8.62 -6.55 19.45
CA THR A 35 -7.73 -7.13 20.45
C THR A 35 -8.46 -7.31 21.78
N GLY A 36 -9.00 -8.51 21.99
CA GLY A 36 -9.55 -8.95 23.28
C GLY A 36 -10.77 -8.17 23.78
N TYR A 37 -11.41 -8.73 24.80
CA TYR A 37 -12.51 -8.09 25.53
C TYR A 37 -12.04 -7.89 26.97
N TYR A 38 -11.73 -6.65 27.35
CA TYR A 38 -11.53 -6.33 28.76
C TYR A 38 -12.91 -6.14 29.40
N PHE A 39 -13.17 -6.84 30.51
CA PHE A 39 -14.47 -6.89 31.20
C PHE A 39 -15.10 -5.52 31.49
N PHE A 40 -14.31 -4.44 31.50
CA PHE A 40 -14.76 -3.07 31.78
C PHE A 40 -14.54 -2.06 30.64
N GLU A 41 -13.85 -2.39 29.54
CA GLU A 41 -13.48 -1.42 28.49
C GLU A 41 -14.03 -1.76 27.08
N GLY A 42 -14.74 -2.88 26.94
CA GLY A 42 -15.24 -3.33 25.63
C GLY A 42 -14.11 -3.82 24.71
N PRO A 43 -14.42 -4.06 23.42
CA PRO A 43 -13.44 -4.55 22.45
C PRO A 43 -12.45 -3.45 22.09
N GLN A 44 -11.16 -3.67 22.34
CA GLN A 44 -10.13 -2.77 21.84
C GLN A 44 -9.89 -3.02 20.35
N GLN A 45 -9.68 -1.96 19.57
CA GLN A 45 -9.32 -2.06 18.17
C GLN A 45 -7.90 -1.56 17.96
N VAL A 46 -7.08 -2.38 17.32
CA VAL A 46 -5.74 -2.01 16.83
C VAL A 46 -5.84 -1.77 15.33
N GLN A 47 -5.24 -0.68 14.88
CA GLN A 47 -5.16 -0.31 13.48
C GLN A 47 -3.79 -0.66 12.90
N GLY A 48 -3.77 -1.10 11.66
CA GLY A 48 -2.56 -1.32 10.88
C GLY A 48 -2.69 -0.66 9.51
N ILE A 49 -1.55 -0.31 8.92
CA ILE A 49 -1.47 0.30 7.59
C ILE A 49 -0.48 -0.50 6.77
N GLY A 50 -0.78 -0.71 5.49
CA GLY A 50 0.11 -1.30 4.52
C GLY A 50 -0.21 -0.81 3.11
N SER A 51 0.52 -1.35 2.14
CA SER A 51 0.27 -1.11 0.73
C SER A 51 0.08 -2.41 -0.02
N GLY A 52 -0.53 -2.31 -1.18
CA GLY A 52 -0.60 -3.39 -2.15
C GLY A 52 -0.63 -2.84 -3.55
N PHE A 53 -0.76 -3.72 -4.54
CA PHE A 53 -1.02 -3.30 -5.91
C PHE A 53 -2.01 -4.22 -6.59
N VAL A 54 -2.85 -3.63 -7.44
CA VAL A 54 -3.77 -4.35 -8.31
C VAL A 54 -2.96 -4.99 -9.43
N PHE A 55 -3.10 -6.30 -9.62
CA PHE A 55 -2.35 -7.04 -10.64
C PHE A 55 -3.26 -7.71 -11.68
N THR A 56 -4.57 -7.58 -11.54
CA THR A 56 -5.56 -8.09 -12.51
C THR A 56 -6.68 -7.07 -12.78
N PRO A 57 -7.32 -7.09 -13.96
CA PRO A 57 -8.40 -6.16 -14.29
C PRO A 57 -9.68 -6.32 -13.45
N ASP A 58 -9.90 -7.49 -12.86
CA ASP A 58 -11.02 -7.82 -11.98
C ASP A 58 -10.76 -7.47 -10.50
N GLY A 59 -9.65 -6.78 -10.21
CA GLY A 59 -9.42 -6.14 -8.91
C GLY A 59 -8.67 -6.98 -7.87
N TYR A 60 -7.97 -8.05 -8.27
CA TYR A 60 -7.11 -8.75 -7.31
C TYR A 60 -5.92 -7.89 -6.91
N ILE A 61 -5.71 -7.80 -5.59
CA ILE A 61 -4.63 -7.03 -4.98
C ILE A 61 -3.64 -7.98 -4.32
N LEU A 62 -2.35 -7.73 -4.56
CA LEU A 62 -1.26 -8.41 -3.87
C LEU A 62 -0.71 -7.51 -2.75
N THR A 63 -0.52 -8.08 -1.56
CA THR A 63 0.13 -7.42 -0.42
C THR A 63 0.89 -8.44 0.42
N ASN A 64 1.65 -7.98 1.41
CA ASN A 64 2.32 -8.85 2.35
C ASN A 64 1.31 -9.54 3.28
N SER A 65 1.57 -10.81 3.59
CA SER A 65 0.72 -11.59 4.51
C SER A 65 0.52 -10.90 5.86
N HIS A 66 1.57 -10.31 6.45
CA HIS A 66 1.49 -9.64 7.75
C HIS A 66 0.60 -8.40 7.77
N VAL A 67 0.27 -7.81 6.61
CA VAL A 67 -0.62 -6.65 6.52
C VAL A 67 -2.06 -7.08 6.79
N VAL A 68 -2.48 -8.20 6.21
CA VAL A 68 -3.87 -8.67 6.25
C VAL A 68 -4.12 -9.78 7.27
N TYR A 69 -3.06 -10.39 7.80
CA TYR A 69 -3.17 -11.48 8.76
C TYR A 69 -3.89 -11.01 10.04
N ARG A 70 -5.01 -11.68 10.36
CA ARG A 70 -5.93 -11.36 11.49
C ARG A 70 -6.68 -10.04 11.38
N ALA A 71 -6.68 -9.39 10.22
CA ALA A 71 -7.57 -8.25 9.98
C ALA A 71 -9.04 -8.66 10.10
N ASN A 72 -9.80 -8.00 10.96
CA ASN A 72 -11.25 -8.14 11.03
C ASN A 72 -11.93 -7.32 9.94
N GLN A 73 -11.36 -6.16 9.62
CA GLN A 73 -11.79 -5.31 8.52
C GLN A 73 -10.57 -4.86 7.73
N ILE A 74 -10.74 -4.81 6.41
CA ILE A 74 -9.76 -4.27 5.47
C ILE A 74 -10.47 -3.18 4.66
N ARG A 75 -9.88 -2.00 4.60
CA ARG A 75 -10.26 -0.92 3.70
C ARG A 75 -9.12 -0.70 2.72
N VAL A 76 -9.47 -0.72 1.44
CA VAL A 76 -8.54 -0.38 0.36
C VAL A 76 -8.90 1.01 -0.13
N THR A 77 -7.90 1.85 -0.35
CA THR A 77 -8.07 3.18 -0.93
C THR A 77 -7.16 3.31 -2.15
N PHE A 78 -7.74 3.65 -3.30
CA PHE A 78 -7.01 3.95 -4.52
C PHE A 78 -6.40 5.36 -4.45
N PRO A 79 -5.35 5.66 -5.25
CA PRO A 79 -4.66 6.94 -5.18
C PRO A 79 -5.54 8.13 -5.59
N ASP A 80 -6.60 7.90 -6.35
CA ASP A 80 -7.64 8.89 -6.68
C ASP A 80 -8.69 9.07 -5.55
N ARG A 81 -8.47 8.43 -4.40
CA ARG A 81 -9.32 8.43 -3.20
C ARG A 81 -10.66 7.73 -3.37
N THR A 82 -10.69 6.70 -4.22
CA THR A 82 -11.83 5.76 -4.32
C THR A 82 -11.66 4.55 -3.40
#